data_AF-A0A7W1YCD7-F1
#
_entry.id   AF-A0A7W1YCD7-F1
#
_cell.length_a   1.000
_cell.length_b   1.000
_cell.length_c   1.000
_cell.angle_alpha   90.00
_cell.angle_beta   90.00
_cell.angle_gamma   90.00
#
_symmetry.space_group_name_H-M   'P 1'
#
loop_
_entity.id
_entity.type
_entity.pdbx_description
1 polymer ?
#
loop_
_entity_poly.entity_id
_entity_poly.type
_entity_poly.pdbx_seq_one_letter_code
_entity_poly.pdbx_strand_id
1 'polypeptide(L)'
;SAAMAFNRLADASIDARNPRTQTRALPAGALTPGFVAAFVVVSGAVFVLAASQLNRLTLLLSPLALAIVLLYSYTKRFTRWSHLVLGLALGIAPSAAWIAVRGSLDPRIILLTLAVTFWVGGFDILYACQDYAFDSEAGLHSIPRYCGIANSLWIARACHVLMLALLLALLYTFQLGFVALVGVIAVGVLLAYEHSLVSPQDLSKLNAAFFTMNGVISVVFLLFTAGDLLWKRP
;
A
#
# COMPACT_ATOMS: atom_id res chain seq x y z
N SER A 1 -7.07 -10.64 -2.50
CA SER A 1 -8.14 -11.20 -1.64
C SER A 1 -7.63 -11.73 -0.31
N ALA A 2 -6.68 -12.68 -0.28
CA ALA A 2 -6.16 -13.27 0.96
C ALA A 2 -5.72 -12.24 2.01
N ALA A 3 -4.87 -11.28 1.63
CA ALA A 3 -4.36 -10.23 2.51
C ALA A 3 -5.49 -9.41 3.20
N MET A 4 -6.45 -8.92 2.41
CA MET A 4 -7.57 -8.14 2.95
C MET A 4 -8.45 -8.96 3.89
N ALA A 5 -8.81 -10.18 3.51
CA ALA A 5 -9.63 -11.06 4.33
C ALA A 5 -8.90 -11.46 5.64
N PHE A 6 -7.61 -11.73 5.55
CA PHE A 6 -6.77 -12.03 6.71
C PHE A 6 -6.64 -10.83 7.64
N ASN A 7 -6.52 -9.62 7.10
CA ASN A 7 -6.54 -8.41 7.90
C ASN A 7 -7.85 -8.27 8.70
N ARG A 8 -9.01 -8.49 8.06
CA ARG A 8 -10.31 -8.48 8.77
C ARG A 8 -10.38 -9.53 9.86
N LEU A 9 -9.84 -10.73 9.59
CA LEU A 9 -9.83 -11.82 10.56
C LEU A 9 -8.91 -11.52 11.75
N ALA A 10 -7.67 -11.11 11.48
CA ALA A 10 -6.67 -10.81 12.50
C ALA A 10 -7.11 -9.64 13.40
N ASP A 11 -7.74 -8.63 12.83
CA ASP A 11 -8.12 -7.41 13.54
C ASP A 11 -9.57 -7.42 14.05
N ALA A 12 -10.33 -8.52 13.92
CA ALA A 12 -11.76 -8.56 14.22
C ALA A 12 -12.13 -8.01 15.62
N SER A 13 -11.39 -8.39 16.67
CA SER A 13 -11.63 -7.92 18.06
C SER A 13 -11.20 -6.48 18.30
N ILE A 14 -10.24 -5.98 17.52
CA ILE A 14 -9.82 -4.59 17.53
C ILE A 14 -10.88 -3.74 16.81
N ASP A 15 -11.32 -4.22 15.65
CA ASP A 15 -12.32 -3.54 14.83
C ASP A 15 -13.68 -3.44 15.54
N ALA A 16 -14.08 -4.47 16.29
CA ALA A 16 -15.32 -4.45 17.08
C ALA A 16 -15.35 -3.36 18.17
N ARG A 17 -14.18 -2.88 18.62
CA ARG A 17 -14.07 -1.83 19.65
C ARG A 17 -13.86 -0.43 19.06
N ASN A 18 -13.53 -0.33 17.77
CA ASN A 18 -13.27 0.96 17.13
C ASN A 18 -14.59 1.50 16.53
N PRO A 19 -15.07 2.70 16.93
CA PRO A 19 -16.32 3.28 16.44
C PRO A 19 -16.42 3.39 14.92
N ARG A 20 -15.28 3.56 14.23
CA ARG A 20 -15.21 3.67 12.77
C ARG A 20 -15.33 2.31 12.06
N THR A 21 -14.93 1.22 12.73
CA THR A 21 -14.78 -0.08 12.08
C THR A 21 -15.67 -1.19 12.67
N GLN A 22 -16.41 -0.89 13.73
CA GLN A 22 -17.40 -1.78 14.33
C GLN A 22 -18.53 -2.22 13.37
N THR A 23 -18.76 -1.47 12.29
CA THR A 23 -19.76 -1.80 11.26
C THR A 23 -19.23 -2.72 10.15
N ARG A 24 -17.95 -3.12 10.19
CA ARG A 24 -17.37 -4.06 9.21
C ARG A 24 -18.02 -5.43 9.33
N ALA A 25 -18.00 -6.19 8.23
CA ALA A 25 -18.75 -7.45 8.11
C ALA A 25 -18.50 -8.50 9.20
N LEU A 26 -17.25 -8.65 9.69
CA LEU A 26 -16.93 -9.58 10.78
C LEU A 26 -17.43 -9.07 12.15
N PRO A 27 -17.05 -7.85 12.60
CA PRO A 27 -17.62 -7.27 13.82
C PRO A 27 -19.14 -7.19 13.86
N ALA A 28 -19.78 -6.90 12.72
CA ALA A 28 -21.24 -6.81 12.61
C ALA A 28 -21.95 -8.17 12.52
N GLY A 29 -21.20 -9.30 12.51
CA GLY A 29 -21.77 -10.64 12.41
C GLY A 29 -22.33 -11.01 11.03
N ALA A 30 -22.13 -10.18 10.00
CA ALA A 30 -22.57 -10.45 8.64
C ALA A 30 -21.80 -11.59 7.97
N LEU A 31 -20.59 -11.88 8.44
CA LEU A 31 -19.78 -13.05 8.04
C LEU A 31 -19.28 -13.78 9.29
N THR A 32 -19.11 -15.10 9.20
CA THR A 32 -18.51 -15.88 10.29
C THR A 32 -16.98 -15.90 10.18
N PRO A 33 -16.25 -15.98 11.31
CA PRO A 33 -14.79 -16.13 11.28
C PRO A 33 -14.32 -17.34 10.48
N GLY A 34 -15.07 -18.46 10.57
CA GLY A 34 -14.78 -19.69 9.81
C GLY A 34 -14.89 -19.49 8.29
N PHE A 35 -15.92 -18.76 7.82
CA PHE A 35 -16.06 -18.42 6.41
C PHE A 35 -14.87 -17.58 5.92
N VAL A 36 -14.50 -16.53 6.67
CA VAL A 36 -13.39 -15.66 6.28
C VAL A 36 -12.06 -16.40 6.30
N ALA A 37 -11.83 -17.26 7.29
CA ALA A 37 -10.63 -18.11 7.36
C ALA A 37 -10.56 -19.07 6.15
N ALA A 38 -11.65 -19.74 5.82
CA ALA A 38 -11.72 -20.59 4.62
C ALA A 38 -11.44 -19.79 3.34
N PHE A 39 -12.00 -18.59 3.22
CA PHE A 39 -11.76 -17.70 2.08
C PHE A 39 -10.28 -17.27 1.98
N VAL A 40 -9.60 -17.02 3.10
CA VAL A 40 -8.15 -16.74 3.12
C VAL A 40 -7.37 -17.94 2.60
N VAL A 41 -7.66 -19.14 3.10
CA VAL A 41 -6.98 -20.38 2.69
C VAL A 41 -7.18 -20.65 1.20
N VAL A 42 -8.42 -20.59 0.72
CA VAL A 42 -8.75 -20.79 -0.71
C VAL A 42 -8.06 -19.72 -1.57
N SER A 43 -8.14 -18.45 -1.19
CA SER A 43 -7.45 -17.37 -1.92
C SER A 43 -5.94 -17.56 -1.96
N GLY A 44 -5.33 -18.03 -0.87
CA GLY A 44 -3.90 -18.35 -0.79
C GLY A 44 -3.53 -19.53 -1.68
N ALA A 45 -4.32 -20.59 -1.69
CA ALA A 45 -4.12 -21.75 -2.55
C ALA A 45 -4.22 -21.37 -4.03
N VAL A 46 -5.22 -20.58 -4.41
CA VAL A 46 -5.36 -20.05 -5.78
C VAL A 46 -4.15 -19.19 -6.17
N PHE A 47 -3.64 -18.37 -5.25
CA PHE A 47 -2.43 -17.58 -5.50
C PHE A 47 -1.20 -18.45 -5.75
N VAL A 48 -0.95 -19.47 -4.93
CA VAL A 48 0.19 -20.40 -5.12
C VAL A 48 0.02 -21.21 -6.41
N LEU A 49 -1.20 -21.66 -6.72
CA LEU A 49 -1.49 -22.35 -7.98
C LEU A 49 -1.18 -21.43 -9.17
N ALA A 50 -1.67 -20.19 -9.17
CA ALA A 50 -1.37 -19.23 -10.23
C ALA A 50 0.15 -18.96 -10.35
N ALA A 51 0.85 -18.79 -9.23
CA ALA A 51 2.30 -18.62 -9.20
C ALA A 51 3.05 -19.81 -9.84
N SER A 52 2.55 -21.03 -9.64
CA SER A 52 3.12 -22.25 -10.24
C SER A 52 3.02 -22.29 -11.76
N GLN A 53 2.04 -21.59 -12.34
CA GLN A 53 1.81 -21.55 -13.79
C GLN A 53 2.63 -20.47 -14.51
N LEU A 54 3.38 -19.63 -13.78
CA LEU A 54 4.16 -18.54 -14.35
C LEU A 54 5.62 -18.95 -14.61
N ASN A 55 6.37 -19.22 -13.55
CA ASN A 55 7.74 -19.76 -13.63
C ASN A 55 8.22 -20.27 -12.26
N ARG A 56 9.33 -21.01 -12.26
CA ARG A 56 9.91 -21.61 -11.05
C ARG A 56 10.24 -20.58 -9.96
N LEU A 57 10.80 -19.42 -10.31
CA LEU A 57 11.18 -18.41 -9.33
C LEU A 57 9.93 -17.80 -8.66
N THR A 58 8.87 -17.56 -9.42
CA THR A 58 7.59 -17.07 -8.90
C THR A 58 6.96 -18.06 -7.93
N LEU A 59 6.97 -19.36 -8.25
CA LEU A 59 6.50 -20.40 -7.34
C LEU A 59 7.31 -20.44 -6.04
N LEU A 60 8.65 -20.44 -6.15
CA LEU A 60 9.55 -20.49 -4.98
C LEU A 60 9.36 -19.29 -4.05
N LEU A 61 9.07 -18.10 -4.59
CA LEU A 61 8.87 -16.88 -3.82
C LEU A 61 7.42 -16.70 -3.34
N SER A 62 6.46 -17.47 -3.85
CA SER A 62 5.05 -17.34 -3.46
C SER A 62 4.78 -17.50 -1.95
N PRO A 63 5.44 -18.41 -1.20
CA PRO A 63 5.25 -18.48 0.25
C PRO A 63 5.78 -17.22 0.97
N LEU A 64 6.89 -16.66 0.51
CA LEU A 64 7.44 -15.42 1.05
C LEU A 64 6.52 -14.24 0.77
N ALA A 65 5.98 -14.14 -0.45
CA ALA A 65 5.00 -13.11 -0.81
C ALA A 65 3.75 -13.21 0.08
N LEU A 66 3.21 -14.41 0.28
CA LEU A 66 2.09 -14.65 1.20
C LEU A 66 2.44 -14.26 2.64
N ALA A 67 3.62 -14.63 3.14
CA ALA A 67 4.04 -14.26 4.48
C ALA A 67 4.06 -12.74 4.66
N ILE A 68 4.62 -11.99 3.72
CA ILE A 68 4.65 -10.52 3.77
C ILE A 68 3.23 -9.94 3.79
N VAL A 69 2.36 -10.35 2.85
CA VAL A 69 1.01 -9.77 2.72
C VAL A 69 0.00 -10.25 3.77
N LEU A 70 0.29 -11.32 4.51
CA LEU A 70 -0.56 -11.76 5.63
C LEU A 70 -0.05 -11.19 6.95
N LEU A 71 1.25 -11.34 7.22
CA LEU A 71 1.82 -11.00 8.53
C LEU A 71 1.88 -9.49 8.81
N TYR A 72 1.81 -8.63 7.78
CA TYR A 72 1.71 -7.18 8.01
C TYR A 72 0.53 -6.83 8.94
N SER A 73 -0.57 -7.61 8.91
CA SER A 73 -1.76 -7.38 9.72
C SER A 73 -1.48 -7.42 11.23
N TYR A 74 -0.40 -8.08 11.66
CA TYR A 74 -0.02 -8.17 13.06
C TYR A 74 0.86 -7.02 13.54
N THR A 75 1.51 -6.30 12.64
CA THR A 75 2.60 -5.36 12.96
C THR A 75 2.19 -4.24 13.92
N LYS A 76 0.96 -3.74 13.82
CA LYS A 76 0.42 -2.71 14.74
C LYS A 76 0.34 -3.16 16.20
N ARG A 77 0.53 -4.44 16.52
CA ARG A 77 0.55 -4.97 17.90
C ARG A 77 1.92 -4.80 18.57
N PHE A 78 2.99 -4.51 17.83
CA PHE A 78 4.34 -4.47 18.40
C PHE A 78 5.28 -3.44 17.78
N THR A 79 4.93 -2.78 16.67
CA THR A 79 5.80 -1.76 16.05
C THR A 79 5.00 -0.58 15.52
N ARG A 80 5.54 0.63 15.74
CA ARG A 80 4.99 1.89 15.17
C ARG A 80 5.16 1.97 13.64
N TRP A 81 6.02 1.14 13.07
CA TRP A 81 6.36 1.14 11.64
C TRP A 81 5.41 0.29 10.79
N SER A 82 4.24 -0.09 11.32
CA SER A 82 3.22 -0.89 10.65
C SER A 82 2.85 -0.35 9.26
N HIS A 83 2.78 0.97 9.11
CA HIS A 83 2.51 1.67 7.85
C HIS A 83 3.55 1.35 6.76
N LEU A 84 4.84 1.27 7.11
CA LEU A 84 5.90 0.92 6.15
C LEU A 84 5.89 -0.59 5.82
N VAL A 85 5.47 -1.44 6.76
CA VAL A 85 5.32 -2.88 6.50
C VAL A 85 4.12 -3.15 5.59
N LEU A 86 3.00 -2.44 5.80
CA LEU A 86 1.87 -2.43 4.85
C LEU A 86 2.34 -1.89 3.49
N GLY A 87 3.14 -0.82 3.50
CA GLY A 87 3.75 -0.27 2.30
C GLY A 87 4.54 -1.32 1.52
N LEU A 88 5.39 -2.08 2.21
CA LEU A 88 6.16 -3.16 1.62
C LEU A 88 5.25 -4.29 1.10
N ALA A 89 4.15 -4.61 1.80
CA ALA A 89 3.21 -5.63 1.38
C ALA A 89 2.58 -5.33 0.02
N LEU A 90 2.29 -4.06 -0.30
CA LEU A 90 1.91 -3.68 -1.67
C LEU A 90 3.13 -3.46 -2.57
N GLY A 91 4.21 -2.94 -2.00
CA GLY A 91 5.45 -2.60 -2.69
C GLY A 91 6.16 -3.78 -3.35
N ILE A 92 5.98 -5.00 -2.85
CA ILE A 92 6.54 -6.18 -3.53
C ILE A 92 5.85 -6.50 -4.87
N ALA A 93 4.67 -5.95 -5.15
CA ALA A 93 3.90 -6.30 -6.34
C ALA A 93 4.62 -5.98 -7.68
N PRO A 94 5.25 -4.79 -7.88
CA PRO A 94 6.08 -4.53 -9.06
C PRO A 94 7.21 -5.55 -9.28
N SER A 95 7.98 -5.87 -8.22
CA SER A 95 9.05 -6.87 -8.31
C SER A 95 8.51 -8.27 -8.59
N ALA A 96 7.37 -8.64 -7.98
CA ALA A 96 6.71 -9.90 -8.25
C ALA A 96 6.20 -9.99 -9.71
N ALA A 97 5.63 -8.91 -10.26
CA ALA A 97 5.22 -8.84 -11.65
C ALA A 97 6.40 -8.95 -12.62
N TRP A 98 7.53 -8.30 -12.30
CA TRP A 98 8.76 -8.41 -13.08
C TRP A 98 9.27 -9.86 -13.11
N ILE A 99 9.36 -10.51 -11.96
CA ILE A 99 9.76 -11.92 -11.84
C ILE A 99 8.80 -12.84 -12.60
N ALA A 100 7.49 -12.59 -12.51
CA ALA A 100 6.47 -13.35 -13.22
C ALA A 100 6.67 -13.32 -14.74
N VAL A 101 7.02 -12.16 -15.31
CA VAL A 101 7.19 -11.97 -16.76
C VAL A 101 8.58 -12.37 -17.24
N ARG A 102 9.64 -12.08 -16.45
CA ARG A 102 11.04 -12.20 -16.88
C ARG A 102 11.75 -13.46 -16.38
N GLY A 103 11.21 -14.13 -15.37
CA GLY A 103 11.85 -15.28 -14.72
C GLY A 103 13.12 -14.94 -13.91
N SER A 104 13.42 -13.65 -13.73
CA SER A 104 14.57 -13.12 -12.99
C SER A 104 14.20 -11.79 -12.33
N LEU A 105 15.03 -11.30 -11.41
CA LEU A 105 14.86 -9.99 -10.77
C LEU A 105 15.93 -9.03 -11.28
N ASP A 106 15.52 -7.95 -11.93
CA ASP A 106 16.40 -6.82 -12.25
C ASP A 106 16.46 -5.87 -11.04
N PRO A 107 17.63 -5.61 -10.44
CA PRO A 107 17.72 -4.73 -9.27
C PRO A 107 17.11 -3.34 -9.48
N ARG A 108 17.04 -2.84 -10.72
CA ARG A 108 16.43 -1.54 -11.03
C ARG A 108 14.94 -1.50 -10.69
N ILE A 109 14.21 -2.62 -10.78
CA ILE A 109 12.77 -2.62 -10.46
C ILE A 109 12.51 -2.43 -8.95
N ILE A 110 13.52 -2.63 -8.11
CA ILE A 110 13.43 -2.39 -6.66
C ILE A 110 13.11 -0.91 -6.38
N LEU A 111 13.52 0.01 -7.25
CA LEU A 111 13.15 1.43 -7.16
C LEU A 111 11.63 1.61 -7.16
N LEU A 112 10.91 0.89 -8.03
CA LEU A 112 9.45 0.95 -8.08
C LEU A 112 8.83 0.25 -6.86
N THR A 113 9.43 -0.83 -6.37
CA THR A 113 9.01 -1.46 -5.11
C THR A 113 9.11 -0.50 -3.92
N LEU A 114 10.22 0.22 -3.80
CA LEU A 114 10.42 1.22 -2.75
C LEU A 114 9.50 2.43 -2.95
N ALA A 115 9.31 2.88 -4.19
CA ALA A 115 8.38 3.97 -4.50
C ALA A 115 6.96 3.62 -4.02
N VAL A 116 6.44 2.44 -4.38
CA VAL A 116 5.13 1.98 -3.91
C VAL A 116 5.11 1.80 -2.38
N THR A 117 6.22 1.34 -1.78
CA THR A 117 6.32 1.21 -0.31
C THR A 117 6.13 2.55 0.39
N PHE A 118 6.81 3.60 -0.06
CA PHE A 118 6.72 4.93 0.56
C PHE A 118 5.45 5.69 0.16
N TRP A 119 4.91 5.45 -1.04
CA TRP A 119 3.58 5.93 -1.38
C TRP A 119 2.54 5.37 -0.41
N VAL A 120 2.52 4.05 -0.24
CA VAL A 120 1.54 3.37 0.59
C VAL A 120 1.71 3.66 2.07
N GLY A 121 2.96 3.63 2.55
CA GLY A 121 3.25 4.03 3.92
C GLY A 121 2.85 5.48 4.20
N GLY A 122 3.14 6.40 3.27
CA GLY A 122 2.80 7.81 3.42
C GLY A 122 1.30 8.04 3.56
N PHE A 123 0.48 7.48 2.65
CA PHE A 123 -0.96 7.64 2.75
C PHE A 123 -1.56 6.89 3.94
N ASP A 124 -1.03 5.73 4.31
CA ASP A 124 -1.57 4.95 5.43
C ASP A 124 -1.34 5.69 6.76
N ILE A 125 -0.24 6.43 6.88
CA ILE A 125 -0.02 7.37 7.99
C ILE A 125 -1.09 8.46 8.03
N LEU A 126 -1.44 9.06 6.87
CA LEU A 126 -2.51 10.06 6.80
C LEU A 126 -3.86 9.46 7.24
N TYR A 127 -4.16 8.26 6.76
CA TYR A 127 -5.40 7.57 7.08
C TYR A 127 -5.51 7.22 8.57
N ALA A 128 -4.41 6.74 9.16
CA ALA A 128 -4.31 6.36 10.57
C ALA A 128 -4.45 7.55 11.54
N CYS A 129 -4.28 8.80 11.08
CA CYS A 129 -4.59 9.98 11.91
C CYS A 129 -6.05 9.99 12.39
N GLN A 130 -6.98 9.38 11.65
CA GLN A 130 -8.39 9.25 12.07
C GLN A 130 -8.56 8.31 13.27
N ASP A 131 -7.66 7.34 13.42
CA ASP A 131 -7.68 6.37 14.51
C ASP A 131 -6.82 6.79 15.69
N TYR A 132 -6.27 8.01 15.71
CA TYR A 132 -5.32 8.48 16.75
C TYR A 132 -5.83 8.24 18.18
N ALA A 133 -7.08 8.65 18.48
CA ALA A 133 -7.65 8.50 19.82
C ALA A 133 -7.83 7.02 20.19
N PHE A 134 -8.39 6.23 19.27
CA PHE A 134 -8.62 4.81 19.48
C PHE A 134 -7.31 4.03 19.62
N ASP A 135 -6.33 4.26 18.76
CA ASP A 135 -5.02 3.60 18.83
C ASP A 135 -4.31 3.92 20.14
N SER A 136 -4.47 5.14 20.65
CA SER A 136 -3.90 5.57 21.94
C SER A 136 -4.55 4.83 23.11
N GLU A 137 -5.88 4.74 23.13
CA GLU A 137 -6.65 4.06 24.18
C GLU A 137 -6.45 2.53 24.14
N ALA A 138 -6.51 1.94 22.94
CA ALA A 138 -6.37 0.50 22.73
C ALA A 138 -4.92 0.01 22.81
N GLY A 139 -3.94 0.91 22.99
CA GLY A 139 -2.53 0.56 23.10
C GLY A 139 -1.89 0.07 21.80
N LEU A 140 -2.45 0.40 20.63
CA LEU A 140 -1.93 -0.01 19.32
C LEU A 140 -0.77 0.85 18.85
N HIS A 141 0.17 0.29 18.10
CA HIS A 141 1.35 0.99 17.63
C HIS A 141 1.14 1.58 16.23
N SER A 142 1.12 2.91 16.15
CA SER A 142 1.00 3.67 14.90
C SER A 142 1.83 4.96 14.97
N ILE A 143 2.27 5.48 13.82
CA ILE A 143 3.02 6.75 13.76
C ILE A 143 2.21 7.90 14.38
N PRO A 144 0.89 8.05 14.10
CA PRO A 144 0.04 9.05 14.76
C PRO A 144 0.10 8.99 16.28
N ARG A 145 -0.03 7.81 16.90
CA ARG A 145 0.04 7.69 18.37
C ARG A 145 1.38 8.17 18.93
N TYR A 146 2.49 7.83 18.28
CA TYR A 146 3.83 8.12 18.79
C TYR A 146 4.32 9.54 18.50
N CYS A 147 3.92 10.10 17.37
CA CYS A 147 4.45 11.37 16.87
C CYS A 147 3.43 12.51 16.98
N GLY A 148 2.14 12.20 17.21
CA GLY A 148 1.03 13.14 17.11
C GLY A 148 0.63 13.40 15.66
N ILE A 149 -0.58 13.94 15.46
CA ILE A 149 -1.18 14.16 14.14
C ILE A 149 -0.29 15.08 13.29
N ALA A 150 0.13 16.23 13.82
CA ALA A 150 0.89 17.23 13.07
C ALA A 150 2.21 16.68 12.49
N ASN A 151 3.00 15.98 13.30
CA ASN A 151 4.24 15.36 12.84
C ASN A 151 3.97 14.18 11.89
N SER A 152 2.87 13.46 12.07
CA SER A 152 2.48 12.37 11.18
C SER A 152 2.18 12.86 9.77
N LEU A 153 1.52 14.01 9.63
CA LEU A 153 1.32 14.64 8.31
C LEU A 153 2.67 15.01 7.66
N TRP A 154 3.64 15.50 8.43
CA TRP A 154 4.99 15.76 7.92
C TRP A 154 5.75 14.50 7.52
N ILE A 155 5.64 13.42 8.30
CA ILE A 155 6.25 12.13 7.96
C ILE A 155 5.62 11.58 6.67
N ALA A 156 4.30 11.68 6.51
CA ALA A 156 3.62 11.29 5.28
C ALA A 156 4.11 12.09 4.06
N ARG A 157 4.31 13.41 4.20
CA ARG A 157 4.91 14.26 3.16
C ARG A 157 6.32 13.78 2.81
N ALA A 158 7.15 13.50 3.80
CA ALA A 158 8.51 12.99 3.58
C ALA A 158 8.50 11.65 2.83
N CYS A 159 7.59 10.74 3.16
CA CYS A 159 7.40 9.48 2.43
C CYS A 159 7.02 9.75 0.96
N HIS A 160 6.08 10.66 0.69
CA HIS A 160 5.67 10.97 -0.69
C HIS A 160 6.77 11.69 -1.50
N VAL A 161 7.55 12.58 -0.87
CA VAL A 161 8.72 13.21 -1.51
C VAL A 161 9.78 12.16 -1.86
N LEU A 162 10.09 11.25 -0.93
CA LEU A 162 11.02 10.16 -1.17
C LEU A 162 10.51 9.24 -2.29
N MET A 163 9.21 8.95 -2.31
CA MET A 163 8.59 8.21 -3.40
C MET A 163 8.78 8.88 -4.76
N LEU A 164 8.53 10.20 -4.87
CA LEU A 164 8.73 10.94 -6.11
C LEU A 164 10.20 10.90 -6.56
N ALA A 165 11.15 11.02 -5.62
CA ALA A 165 12.57 10.89 -5.92
C ALA A 165 12.92 9.48 -6.46
N LEU A 166 12.33 8.43 -5.88
CA LEU A 166 12.49 7.06 -6.36
C LEU A 166 11.87 6.85 -7.76
N LEU A 167 10.75 7.49 -8.07
CA LEU A 167 10.18 7.47 -9.42
C LEU A 167 11.10 8.20 -10.42
N LEU A 168 11.67 9.35 -10.07
CA LEU A 168 12.65 10.02 -10.93
C LEU A 168 13.89 9.16 -11.17
N ALA A 169 14.39 8.46 -10.14
CA ALA A 169 15.47 7.49 -10.27
C ALA A 169 15.07 6.30 -11.18
N LEU A 170 13.82 5.83 -11.09
CA LEU A 170 13.29 4.78 -11.97
C LEU A 170 13.29 5.24 -13.43
N LEU A 171 12.78 6.45 -13.70
CA LEU A 171 12.77 7.03 -15.05
C LEU A 171 14.19 7.11 -15.63
N TYR A 172 15.16 7.57 -14.83
CA TYR A 172 16.56 7.63 -15.24
C TYR A 172 17.16 6.24 -15.52
N THR A 173 16.97 5.27 -14.62
CA THR A 173 17.58 3.93 -14.74
C THR A 173 16.99 3.08 -15.86
N PHE A 174 15.73 3.29 -16.21
CA PHE A 174 15.06 2.65 -17.34
C PHE A 174 15.07 3.50 -18.62
N GLN A 175 15.72 4.67 -18.60
CA GLN A 175 15.78 5.60 -19.73
C GLN A 175 14.38 5.94 -20.29
N LEU A 176 13.41 6.13 -19.40
CA LEU A 176 12.07 6.61 -19.75
C LEU A 176 12.13 8.08 -20.16
N GLY A 177 11.23 8.48 -21.04
CA GLY A 177 11.24 9.77 -21.72
C GLY A 177 10.36 10.81 -21.08
N PHE A 178 10.14 11.87 -21.86
CA PHE A 178 9.41 13.04 -21.44
C PHE A 178 7.95 12.73 -21.06
N VAL A 179 7.29 11.78 -21.74
CA VAL A 179 5.90 11.43 -21.43
C VAL A 179 5.81 10.82 -20.03
N ALA A 180 6.73 9.93 -19.66
CA ALA A 180 6.79 9.38 -18.30
C ALA A 180 7.09 10.47 -17.26
N LEU A 181 7.96 11.43 -17.58
CA LEU A 181 8.28 12.56 -16.68
C LEU A 181 7.05 13.43 -16.41
N VAL A 182 6.25 13.74 -17.43
CA VAL A 182 4.97 14.46 -17.25
C VAL A 182 4.04 13.68 -16.31
N GLY A 183 3.99 12.36 -16.44
CA GLY A 183 3.25 11.50 -15.52
C GLY A 183 3.69 11.64 -14.05
N VAL A 184 5.00 11.64 -13.79
CA VAL A 184 5.55 11.82 -12.43
C VAL A 184 5.23 13.21 -11.88
N ILE A 185 5.31 14.26 -12.71
CA ILE A 185 4.93 15.63 -12.32
C ILE A 185 3.43 15.69 -11.98
N ALA A 186 2.57 15.08 -12.79
CA ALA A 186 1.14 15.02 -12.53
C ALA A 186 0.84 14.30 -11.21
N VAL A 187 1.51 13.17 -10.93
CA VAL A 187 1.43 12.48 -9.63
C VAL A 187 1.85 13.42 -8.49
N GLY A 188 2.94 14.17 -8.64
CA GLY A 188 3.40 15.15 -7.64
C GLY A 188 2.35 16.23 -7.35
N VAL A 189 1.67 16.76 -8.38
CA VAL A 189 0.59 17.74 -8.22
C VAL A 189 -0.61 17.14 -7.50
N LEU A 190 -1.02 15.91 -7.84
CA LEU A 190 -2.13 15.22 -7.17
C LEU A 190 -1.84 14.96 -5.69
N LEU A 191 -0.60 14.60 -5.36
CA LEU A 191 -0.16 14.42 -3.97
C LEU A 191 -0.10 15.74 -3.21
N ALA A 192 0.38 16.82 -3.84
CA ALA A 192 0.36 18.14 -3.22
C ALA A 192 -1.08 18.59 -2.91
N TYR A 193 -2.00 18.31 -3.83
CA TYR A 193 -3.43 18.54 -3.62
C TYR A 193 -3.99 17.69 -2.48
N GLU A 194 -3.72 16.38 -2.43
CA GLU A 194 -4.11 15.50 -1.32
C GLU A 194 -3.66 16.06 0.04
N HIS A 195 -2.39 16.47 0.13
CA HIS A 195 -1.79 17.05 1.34
C HIS A 195 -2.36 18.42 1.72
N SER A 196 -2.94 19.15 0.76
CA SER A 196 -3.61 20.43 1.00
C SER A 196 -5.01 20.28 1.59
N LEU A 197 -5.65 19.13 1.40
CA LEU A 197 -7.02 18.86 1.86
C LEU A 197 -7.08 18.48 3.35
N VAL A 198 -5.94 18.18 3.95
CA VAL A 198 -5.84 17.65 5.31
C VAL A 198 -4.98 18.58 6.15
N SER A 199 -5.49 18.95 7.33
CA SER A 199 -4.75 19.73 8.32
C SER A 199 -4.82 19.04 9.69
N PRO A 200 -3.90 19.35 10.62
CA PRO A 200 -3.97 18.78 11.96
C PRO A 200 -5.28 19.09 12.71
N GLN A 201 -5.96 20.18 12.33
CA GLN A 201 -7.20 20.65 12.95
C GLN A 201 -8.45 20.18 12.21
N ASP A 202 -8.33 19.78 10.94
CA ASP A 202 -9.43 19.33 10.11
C ASP A 202 -9.02 18.10 9.28
N LEU A 203 -9.51 16.96 9.74
CA LEU A 203 -9.38 15.64 9.10
C LEU A 203 -10.65 15.24 8.33
N SER A 204 -11.67 16.10 8.24
CA SER A 204 -12.99 15.75 7.69
C SER A 204 -12.96 15.32 6.22
N LYS A 205 -12.01 15.87 5.45
CA LYS A 205 -11.87 15.61 4.01
C LYS A 205 -10.98 14.41 3.68
N LEU A 206 -10.47 13.69 4.68
CA LEU A 206 -9.56 12.57 4.45
C LEU A 206 -10.14 11.50 3.53
N ASN A 207 -11.41 11.14 3.66
CA ASN A 207 -12.00 10.09 2.81
C ASN A 207 -12.09 10.47 1.32
N ALA A 208 -12.39 11.75 1.01
CA ALA A 208 -12.42 12.26 -0.36
C ALA A 208 -11.01 12.37 -0.96
N ALA A 209 -10.03 12.78 -0.14
CA ALA A 209 -8.61 12.76 -0.49
C ALA A 209 -8.11 11.31 -0.71
N PHE A 210 -8.63 10.33 0.04
CA PHE A 210 -8.07 8.99 0.16
C PHE A 210 -8.41 8.04 -1.01
N PHE A 211 -9.70 7.75 -1.27
CA PHE A 211 -10.04 6.66 -2.19
C PHE A 211 -9.96 7.05 -3.67
N THR A 212 -10.43 8.24 -4.01
CA THR A 212 -10.44 8.69 -5.40
C THR A 212 -9.03 9.04 -5.86
N MET A 213 -8.24 9.73 -5.03
CA MET A 213 -6.93 10.25 -5.45
C MET A 213 -5.90 9.15 -5.66
N ASN A 214 -5.81 8.18 -4.75
CA ASN A 214 -4.83 7.09 -4.86
C ASN A 214 -5.11 6.14 -6.05
N GLY A 215 -6.40 5.94 -6.38
CA GLY A 215 -6.80 5.28 -7.61
C GLY A 215 -6.36 6.05 -8.86
N VAL A 216 -6.62 7.37 -8.88
CA VAL A 216 -6.22 8.26 -9.99
C VAL A 216 -4.70 8.30 -10.15
N ILE A 217 -3.93 8.43 -9.06
CA ILE A 217 -2.45 8.43 -9.09
C ILE A 217 -1.92 7.18 -9.79
N SER A 218 -2.45 6.01 -9.46
CA SER A 218 -2.03 4.74 -10.07
C SER A 218 -2.31 4.70 -11.57
N VAL A 219 -3.51 5.14 -11.98
CA VAL A 219 -3.93 5.15 -13.38
C VAL A 219 -3.12 6.17 -14.19
N VAL A 220 -2.92 7.38 -13.65
CA VAL A 220 -2.09 8.41 -14.27
C VAL A 220 -0.67 7.90 -14.47
N PHE A 221 -0.03 7.37 -13.42
CA PHE A 221 1.32 6.83 -13.53
C PHE A 221 1.41 5.71 -14.58
N LEU A 222 0.43 4.79 -14.60
CA LEU A 222 0.37 3.71 -15.59
C LEU A 222 0.23 4.25 -17.02
N LEU A 223 -0.73 5.13 -17.27
CA LEU A 223 -1.01 5.63 -18.62
C LEU A 223 0.17 6.40 -19.21
N PHE A 224 0.81 7.27 -18.42
CA PHE A 224 1.98 8.02 -18.90
C PHE A 224 3.21 7.13 -19.08
N THR A 225 3.45 6.18 -18.17
CA THR A 225 4.58 5.24 -18.31
C THR A 225 4.40 4.30 -19.50
N ALA A 226 3.19 3.74 -19.66
CA ALA A 226 2.87 2.89 -20.81
C ALA A 226 2.88 3.68 -22.12
N GLY A 227 2.35 4.92 -22.11
CA GLY A 227 2.38 5.83 -23.24
C GLY A 227 3.80 6.12 -23.71
N ASP A 228 4.73 6.42 -22.79
CA ASP A 228 6.14 6.64 -23.11
C ASP A 228 6.78 5.38 -23.72
N LEU A 229 6.54 4.20 -23.14
CA LEU A 229 7.06 2.93 -23.63
C LEU A 229 6.52 2.55 -25.01
N LEU A 230 5.27 2.87 -25.31
CA LEU A 230 4.65 2.61 -26.61
C LEU A 230 5.10 3.64 -27.66
N TRP A 231 5.25 4.90 -27.27
CA TRP A 231 5.72 5.98 -28.15
C TRP A 231 7.18 5.80 -28.56
N LYS A 232 8.04 5.31 -27.66
CA LYS A 232 9.46 5.07 -27.93
C LYS A 232 9.77 3.85 -28.79
N ARG A 233 8.78 3.04 -29.17
CA ARG A 233 9.03 1.91 -30.08
C ARG A 233 9.14 2.44 -31.51
N PRO A 234 10.31 2.31 -32.19
CA PRO A 234 10.39 2.49 -33.63
C PRO A 234 9.57 1.41 -34.37
#